data_AF-A0A9P8LUF7-F1
#
_entry.id   AF-A0A9P8LUF7-F1
#
_cell.length_a   1.000
_cell.length_b   1.000
_cell.length_c   1.000
_cell.angle_alpha   90.00
_cell.angle_beta   90.00
_cell.angle_gamma   90.00
#
_symmetry.space_group_name_H-M   'P 1'
#
loop_
_entity.id
_entity.type
_entity.pdbx_description
1 polymer ?
#
loop_
_entity_poly.entity_id
_entity_poly.type
_entity_poly.pdbx_seq_one_letter_code
_entity_poly.pdbx_strand_id
1 'polypeptide(L)'
;MLEISDPFSTNSSTLIFQKDVLCQIRRSDDPDTTILEEYLNIRLISDFNSQIIIASSDKDLFFSYYMNIDQEQFIEIKTKQNIMITFQDFSSFIAKLVNQSIKDGSIKVVFIIDEQGQCRIKFIENFKGYKFVDILDIEIQIMPEQLLRQDITYKYLSLKQSNIQLSKQVHDLQRVSQ
;
A
#
# COMPACT_ATOMS: atom_id res chain seq x y z
N MET A 1 13.03 24.67 9.69
CA MET A 1 12.76 23.41 8.96
C MET A 1 11.26 23.18 9.14
N LEU A 2 10.46 23.04 8.09
CA LEU A 2 9.04 22.70 8.27
C LEU A 2 9.01 21.27 8.81
N GLU A 3 8.35 21.03 9.95
CA GLU A 3 8.07 19.68 10.40
C GLU A 3 7.07 19.07 9.43
N ILE A 4 7.56 18.15 8.59
CA ILE A 4 6.73 17.40 7.66
C ILE A 4 6.18 16.20 8.42
N SER A 5 4.94 16.31 8.90
CA SER A 5 4.26 15.25 9.64
C SER A 5 3.47 14.36 8.68
N ASP A 6 3.74 13.05 8.73
CA ASP A 6 2.94 12.04 8.02
C ASP A 6 1.56 11.95 8.70
N PRO A 7 0.43 12.15 7.97
CA PRO A 7 -0.90 12.11 8.55
C PRO A 7 -1.29 10.75 9.14
N PHE A 8 -0.57 9.68 8.81
CA PHE A 8 -0.77 8.34 9.36
C PHE A 8 0.18 8.04 10.53
N SER A 9 1.13 8.92 10.80
CA SER A 9 2.06 8.75 11.91
C SER A 9 1.47 9.25 13.22
N THR A 10 1.44 8.38 14.21
CA THR A 10 1.27 8.71 15.62
C THR A 10 2.59 8.47 16.38
N ASN A 11 2.68 8.94 17.62
CA ASN A 11 3.87 8.77 18.46
C ASN A 11 4.31 7.29 18.64
N SER A 12 3.41 6.33 18.45
CA SER A 12 3.66 4.89 18.60
C SER A 12 3.62 4.11 17.29
N SER A 13 3.18 4.73 16.19
CA SER A 13 3.11 4.08 14.88
C SER A 13 4.51 3.84 14.29
N THR A 14 4.67 2.72 13.60
CA THR A 14 5.90 2.35 12.90
C THR A 14 5.57 1.98 11.46
N LEU A 15 6.30 2.56 10.50
CA LEU A 15 6.26 2.13 9.11
C LEU A 15 6.94 0.75 8.97
N ILE A 16 6.15 -0.28 8.67
CA ILE A 16 6.63 -1.66 8.54
C ILE A 16 7.11 -1.95 7.13
N PHE A 17 6.45 -1.35 6.13
CA PHE A 17 6.71 -1.61 4.73
C PHE A 17 6.33 -0.42 3.86
N GLN A 18 7.17 -0.10 2.87
CA GLN A 18 6.86 0.84 1.80
C GLN A 18 7.63 0.45 0.54
N LYS A 19 6.92 0.05 -0.53
CA LYS A 19 7.51 -0.21 -1.86
C LYS A 19 6.49 0.01 -2.97
N ASP A 20 7.00 0.27 -4.16
CA ASP A 20 6.22 0.21 -5.39
C ASP A 20 6.09 -1.24 -5.85
N VAL A 21 4.87 -1.64 -6.18
CA VAL A 21 4.50 -3.01 -6.49
C VAL A 21 3.69 -3.02 -7.77
N LEU A 22 4.03 -3.91 -8.70
CA LEU A 22 3.20 -4.11 -9.88
C LEU A 22 1.90 -4.79 -9.47
N CYS A 23 0.80 -4.07 -9.60
CA CYS A 23 -0.54 -4.52 -9.25
C CYS A 23 -1.41 -4.64 -10.49
N GLN A 24 -2.34 -5.59 -10.46
CA GLN A 24 -3.38 -5.72 -11.48
C GLN A 24 -4.64 -5.02 -11.00
N ILE A 25 -5.10 -4.01 -11.72
CA ILE A 25 -6.34 -3.29 -11.46
C ILE A 25 -7.39 -3.85 -12.41
N ARG A 26 -8.51 -4.30 -11.84
CA ARG A 26 -9.62 -4.96 -12.52
C ARG A 26 -10.93 -4.31 -12.11
N ARG A 27 -11.89 -4.29 -13.03
CA ARG A 27 -13.26 -3.90 -12.71
C ARG A 27 -14.04 -5.09 -12.14
N SER A 28 -14.97 -4.85 -11.23
CA SER A 28 -15.76 -5.91 -10.61
C SER A 28 -16.79 -6.54 -11.56
N ASP A 29 -17.32 -5.79 -12.53
CA ASP A 29 -18.29 -6.24 -13.53
C ASP A 29 -17.64 -7.04 -14.67
N ASP A 30 -16.34 -6.86 -14.89
CA ASP A 30 -15.56 -7.56 -15.91
C ASP A 30 -14.11 -7.82 -15.46
N PRO A 31 -13.91 -8.73 -14.50
CA PRO A 31 -12.61 -8.91 -13.85
C PRO A 31 -11.56 -9.60 -14.70
N ASP A 32 -11.94 -10.23 -15.82
CA ASP A 32 -11.04 -11.05 -16.62
C ASP A 32 -10.69 -10.42 -17.99
N THR A 33 -11.47 -9.46 -18.47
CA THR A 33 -11.24 -8.88 -19.81
C THR A 33 -10.44 -7.58 -19.76
N THR A 34 -10.64 -6.74 -18.74
CA THR A 34 -9.91 -5.48 -18.58
C THR A 34 -8.94 -5.57 -17.40
N ILE A 35 -7.68 -5.90 -17.71
CA ILE A 35 -6.59 -5.93 -16.73
C ILE A 35 -5.65 -4.77 -17.04
N LEU A 36 -5.63 -3.78 -16.15
CA LEU A 36 -4.62 -2.73 -16.15
C LEU A 36 -3.49 -3.13 -15.21
N GLU A 37 -2.24 -3.03 -15.64
CA GLU A 37 -1.08 -3.25 -14.77
C GLU A 37 -0.42 -1.92 -14.43
N GLU A 38 -0.30 -1.63 -13.14
CA GLU A 38 0.25 -0.37 -12.66
C GLU A 38 1.11 -0.58 -11.41
N TYR A 39 2.18 0.20 -11.29
CA TYR A 39 2.96 0.26 -10.07
C TYR A 39 2.24 1.13 -9.04
N LEU A 40 1.83 0.52 -7.94
CA LEU A 40 1.23 1.21 -6.81
C LEU A 40 2.20 1.22 -5.63
N ASN A 41 2.27 2.35 -4.93
CA ASN A 41 3.00 2.45 -3.68
C ASN A 41 2.16 1.83 -2.56
N ILE A 42 2.63 0.70 -2.02
CA ILE A 42 2.00 0.01 -0.89
C ILE A 42 2.73 0.39 0.39
N ARG A 43 2.03 1.05 1.33
CA ARG A 43 2.51 1.37 2.67
C ARG A 43 1.75 0.57 3.73
N LEU A 44 2.49 0.00 4.67
CA LEU A 44 1.95 -0.71 5.82
C LEU A 44 2.49 -0.05 7.09
N ILE A 45 1.59 0.46 7.91
CA ILE A 45 1.91 1.15 9.16
C ILE A 45 1.25 0.37 10.29
N SER A 46 2.00 0.08 11.34
CA SER A 46 1.55 -0.69 12.49
C SER A 46 1.68 0.14 13.75
N ASP A 47 0.65 0.10 14.58
CA ASP A 47 0.61 0.59 15.95
C ASP A 47 0.04 -0.53 16.84
N PHE A 48 0.19 -0.39 18.16
CA PHE A 48 -0.32 -1.35 19.13
C PHE A 48 -1.83 -1.60 18.95
N ASN A 49 -2.59 -0.58 18.57
CA ASN A 49 -4.04 -0.64 18.45
C ASN A 49 -4.56 -0.64 17.00
N SER A 50 -3.70 -0.39 16.01
CA SER A 50 -4.14 -0.22 14.62
C SER A 50 -3.14 -0.75 13.60
N GLN A 51 -3.65 -1.30 12.50
CA GLN A 51 -2.88 -1.69 11.32
C GLN A 51 -3.44 -0.92 10.12
N ILE A 52 -2.61 -0.08 9.50
CA ILE A 52 -3.02 0.75 8.38
C ILE A 52 -2.37 0.23 7.10
N ILE A 53 -3.20 -0.02 6.10
CA ILE A 53 -2.79 -0.41 4.74
C ILE A 53 -3.14 0.74 3.82
N ILE A 54 -2.18 1.19 3.02
CA ILE A 54 -2.40 2.24 2.02
C ILE A 54 -1.86 1.75 0.69
N ALA A 55 -2.66 1.95 -0.36
CA ALA A 55 -2.25 1.73 -1.74
C ALA A 55 -2.52 3.02 -2.53
N SER A 56 -1.48 3.63 -3.09
CA SER A 56 -1.63 4.87 -3.86
C SER A 56 -0.84 4.85 -5.16
N SER A 57 -1.35 5.50 -6.19
CA SER A 57 -0.61 5.74 -7.44
C SER A 57 0.17 7.05 -7.38
N ASP A 58 1.32 7.08 -8.05
CA ASP A 58 2.06 8.30 -8.34
C ASP A 58 1.61 8.97 -9.65
N LYS A 59 0.86 8.25 -10.50
CA LYS A 59 0.31 8.75 -11.77
C LYS A 59 -1.06 9.39 -11.59
N ASP A 60 -1.88 8.81 -10.72
CA ASP A 60 -3.21 9.32 -10.37
C ASP A 60 -3.29 9.57 -8.86
N LEU A 61 -3.26 10.85 -8.48
CA LEU A 61 -3.33 11.27 -7.08
C LEU A 61 -4.65 10.90 -6.40
N PHE A 62 -5.73 10.65 -7.16
CA PHE A 62 -7.02 10.24 -6.60
C PHE A 62 -7.16 8.73 -6.48
N PHE A 63 -6.27 7.96 -7.13
CA PHE A 63 -6.11 6.55 -6.85
C PHE A 63 -5.35 6.38 -5.52
N SER A 64 -6.09 6.49 -4.42
CA SER A 64 -5.58 6.31 -3.08
C SER A 64 -6.61 5.56 -2.24
N TYR A 65 -6.27 4.34 -1.88
CA TYR A 65 -7.10 3.44 -1.08
C TYR A 65 -6.44 3.22 0.27
N TYR A 66 -7.27 3.12 1.32
CA TYR A 66 -6.78 2.87 2.66
C TYR A 66 -7.71 1.97 3.47
N MET A 67 -7.12 1.25 4.41
CA MET A 67 -7.84 0.53 5.45
C MET A 67 -7.13 0.84 6.76
N ASN A 68 -7.89 1.19 7.79
CA ASN A 68 -7.41 1.19 9.17
C ASN A 68 -8.12 0.05 9.89
N ILE A 69 -7.34 -0.87 10.46
CA ILE A 69 -7.81 -2.13 11.03
C ILE A 69 -7.51 -2.11 12.51
N ASP A 70 -8.55 -2.16 13.34
CA ASP A 70 -8.41 -2.40 14.78
C ASP A 70 -8.50 -3.91 15.11
N GLN A 71 -8.46 -4.23 16.40
CA GLN A 71 -8.52 -5.62 16.86
C GLN A 71 -9.86 -6.31 16.53
N GLU A 72 -10.97 -5.58 16.56
CA GLU A 72 -12.31 -6.14 16.30
C GLU A 72 -12.44 -6.49 14.81
N GLN A 73 -12.11 -5.54 13.95
CA GLN A 73 -12.09 -5.73 12.50
C GLN A 73 -11.12 -6.84 12.09
N PHE A 74 -9.97 -6.94 12.75
CA PHE A 74 -9.05 -8.04 12.49
C PHE A 74 -9.64 -9.40 12.88
N ILE A 75 -10.39 -9.53 13.98
CA ILE A 75 -11.06 -10.78 14.35
C ILE A 75 -12.07 -11.20 13.27
N GLU A 76 -12.80 -10.24 12.69
CA GLU A 76 -13.72 -10.50 11.58
C GLU A 76 -12.98 -11.01 10.34
N ILE A 77 -11.93 -10.30 9.91
CA ILE A 77 -11.06 -10.70 8.79
C ILE A 77 -10.49 -12.09 9.04
N LYS A 78 -9.97 -12.31 10.25
CA LYS A 78 -9.35 -13.57 10.66
C LYS A 78 -10.32 -14.74 10.57
N THR A 79 -11.55 -14.54 11.06
CA THR A 79 -12.59 -15.58 11.05
C THR A 79 -13.12 -15.83 9.64
N LYS A 80 -13.42 -14.77 8.87
CA LYS A 80 -13.93 -14.84 7.49
C LYS A 80 -12.95 -15.55 6.56
N GLN A 81 -11.65 -15.36 6.76
CA GLN A 81 -10.60 -15.87 5.88
C GLN A 81 -9.76 -16.99 6.48
N ASN A 82 -10.14 -17.50 7.65
CA ASN A 82 -9.46 -18.57 8.37
C ASN A 82 -7.94 -18.32 8.55
N ILE A 83 -7.59 -17.08 8.90
CA ILE A 83 -6.21 -16.66 9.12
C ILE A 83 -5.75 -17.14 10.51
N MET A 84 -4.50 -17.60 10.63
CA MET A 84 -3.98 -18.15 11.89
C MET A 84 -3.07 -17.19 12.67
N ILE A 85 -2.63 -16.08 12.07
CA ILE A 85 -1.69 -15.15 12.70
C ILE A 85 -2.35 -14.26 13.76
N THR A 86 -1.54 -13.50 14.50
CA THR A 86 -2.01 -12.50 15.46
C THR A 86 -2.24 -11.15 14.79
N PHE A 87 -2.94 -10.25 15.49
CA PHE A 87 -3.16 -8.88 15.03
C PHE A 87 -1.83 -8.14 14.74
N GLN A 88 -0.85 -8.30 15.63
CA GLN A 88 0.46 -7.64 15.52
C GLN A 88 1.29 -8.16 14.33
N ASP A 89 1.03 -9.39 13.89
CA ASP A 89 1.71 -9.98 12.74
C ASP A 89 1.08 -9.57 11.40
N PHE A 90 -0.10 -8.95 11.40
CA PHE A 90 -0.90 -8.78 10.19
C PHE A 90 -0.20 -7.94 9.12
N SER A 91 0.31 -6.75 9.46
CA SER A 91 1.08 -5.94 8.51
C SER A 91 2.33 -6.66 8.01
N SER A 92 3.03 -7.38 8.90
CA SER A 92 4.22 -8.15 8.51
C SER A 92 3.89 -9.31 7.59
N PHE A 93 2.72 -9.93 7.73
CA PHE A 93 2.22 -10.96 6.83
C PHE A 93 1.92 -10.38 5.44
N ILE A 94 1.21 -9.25 5.36
CA ILE A 94 0.96 -8.58 4.08
C ILE A 94 2.28 -8.18 3.41
N ALA A 95 3.24 -7.65 4.18
CA ALA A 95 4.57 -7.31 3.67
C ALA A 95 5.28 -8.53 3.05
N LYS A 96 5.11 -9.73 3.61
CA LYS A 96 5.67 -10.97 3.04
C LYS A 96 5.02 -11.30 1.70
N LEU A 97 3.69 -11.22 1.61
CA LEU A 97 2.96 -11.49 0.36
C LEU A 97 3.37 -10.50 -0.74
N VAL A 98 3.46 -9.22 -0.40
CA VAL A 98 3.93 -8.18 -1.33
C VAL A 98 5.37 -8.44 -1.77
N ASN A 99 6.28 -8.76 -0.85
CA ASN A 99 7.67 -9.06 -1.21
C ASN A 99 7.80 -10.31 -2.11
N GLN A 100 6.94 -11.32 -1.94
CA GLN A 100 6.89 -12.48 -2.85
C GLN A 100 6.47 -12.04 -4.27
N SER A 101 5.47 -11.17 -4.39
CA SER A 101 5.08 -10.61 -5.70
C SER A 101 6.24 -9.89 -6.41
N ILE A 102 7.06 -9.15 -5.66
CA ILE A 102 8.21 -8.42 -6.20
C ILE A 102 9.36 -9.37 -6.56
N LYS A 103 9.63 -10.36 -5.71
CA LYS A 103 10.86 -11.18 -5.80
C LYS A 103 10.78 -12.21 -6.92
N ASP A 104 9.69 -12.94 -7.01
CA ASP A 104 9.54 -14.08 -7.93
C ASP A 104 8.20 -14.11 -8.66
N GLY A 105 7.28 -13.17 -8.36
CA GLY A 105 5.96 -13.11 -8.99
C GLY A 105 5.07 -14.30 -8.66
N SER A 106 5.42 -15.11 -7.64
CA SER A 106 4.59 -16.23 -7.18
C SER A 106 3.21 -15.77 -6.71
N ILE A 107 3.16 -14.55 -6.17
CA ILE A 107 1.93 -13.89 -5.74
C ILE A 107 1.63 -12.73 -6.69
N LYS A 108 0.36 -12.62 -7.10
CA LYS A 108 -0.19 -11.45 -7.77
C LYS A 108 -0.96 -10.61 -6.76
N VAL A 109 -0.75 -9.30 -6.80
CA VAL A 109 -1.56 -8.33 -6.03
C VAL A 109 -2.60 -7.74 -6.97
N VAL A 110 -3.87 -7.99 -6.68
CA VAL A 110 -4.98 -7.67 -7.56
C VAL A 110 -5.97 -6.76 -6.85
N PHE A 111 -6.26 -5.60 -7.43
CA PHE A 111 -7.27 -4.65 -6.99
C PHE A 111 -8.52 -4.87 -7.84
N ILE A 112 -9.64 -5.21 -7.21
CA ILE A 112 -10.96 -5.33 -7.85
C ILE A 112 -11.81 -4.16 -7.40
N ILE A 113 -12.13 -3.26 -8.33
CA ILE A 113 -12.85 -2.01 -8.05
C ILE A 113 -14.25 -2.11 -8.64
N ASP A 114 -15.27 -1.79 -7.83
CA ASP A 114 -16.64 -1.69 -8.30
C ASP A 114 -17.01 -0.27 -8.76
N GLU A 115 -18.20 -0.10 -9.34
CA GLU A 115 -18.67 1.20 -9.82
C GLU A 115 -18.93 2.22 -8.70
N GLN A 116 -19.06 1.76 -7.46
CA GLN A 116 -19.27 2.61 -6.27
C GLN A 116 -17.94 3.04 -5.63
N GLY A 117 -16.81 2.60 -6.18
CA GLY A 117 -15.48 2.87 -5.65
C GLY A 117 -15.09 1.98 -4.47
N GLN A 118 -15.86 0.95 -4.13
CA GLN A 118 -15.39 -0.09 -3.22
C GLN A 118 -14.30 -0.89 -3.92
N CYS A 119 -13.26 -1.23 -3.16
CA CYS A 119 -12.14 -1.97 -3.68
C CYS A 119 -11.87 -3.19 -2.81
N ARG A 120 -11.49 -4.29 -3.46
CA ARG A 120 -10.91 -5.45 -2.77
C ARG A 120 -9.49 -5.66 -3.23
N ILE A 121 -8.60 -5.92 -2.27
CA ILE A 121 -7.22 -6.33 -2.54
C ILE A 121 -7.16 -7.85 -2.36
N LYS A 122 -6.81 -8.54 -3.45
CA LYS A 122 -6.57 -9.97 -3.46
C LYS A 122 -5.09 -10.27 -3.65
N PHE A 123 -4.58 -11.21 -2.86
CA PHE A 123 -3.28 -11.82 -3.05
C PHE A 123 -3.52 -13.22 -3.60
N ILE A 124 -3.12 -13.44 -4.85
CA ILE A 124 -3.44 -14.67 -5.58
C ILE A 124 -2.15 -15.39 -5.94
N GLU A 125 -2.03 -16.66 -5.56
CA GLU A 125 -0.90 -17.51 -5.93
C GLU A 125 -1.30 -18.50 -7.03
N ASN A 126 -0.39 -18.75 -7.97
CA ASN A 126 -0.54 -19.84 -8.92
C ASN A 126 -0.04 -21.14 -8.30
N PHE A 127 -0.95 -21.88 -7.65
CA PHE A 127 -0.63 -23.14 -7.02
C PHE A 127 -0.17 -24.17 -8.05
N LYS A 128 1.15 -24.40 -8.09
CA LYS A 128 1.83 -25.38 -8.94
C LYS A 128 1.52 -25.25 -10.44
N GLY A 129 1.12 -24.07 -10.91
CA GLY A 129 0.90 -23.80 -12.33
C GLY A 129 -0.47 -24.22 -12.89
N TYR A 130 -1.37 -24.79 -12.08
CA TYR A 130 -2.64 -25.34 -12.57
C TYR A 130 -3.89 -24.75 -11.91
N LYS A 131 -3.74 -23.98 -10.82
CA LYS A 131 -4.88 -23.34 -10.14
C LYS A 131 -4.44 -22.06 -9.45
N PHE A 132 -5.17 -20.98 -9.70
CA PHE A 132 -5.06 -19.77 -8.90
C PHE A 132 -5.84 -19.94 -7.59
N VAL A 133 -5.18 -19.60 -6.47
CA VAL A 133 -5.75 -19.69 -5.12
C VAL A 133 -5.61 -18.33 -4.45
N ASP A 134 -6.73 -17.83 -3.91
CA ASP A 134 -6.75 -16.62 -3.10
C ASP A 134 -6.11 -16.92 -1.74
N ILE A 135 -5.02 -16.23 -1.42
CA ILE A 135 -4.34 -16.28 -0.11
C ILE A 135 -4.99 -15.33 0.88
N LEU A 136 -5.38 -14.14 0.41
CA LEU A 136 -5.98 -13.07 1.20
C LEU A 136 -6.86 -12.20 0.29
N ASP A 137 -8.06 -11.85 0.75
CA ASP A 137 -9.07 -11.02 0.07
C ASP A 137 -9.64 -10.00 1.08
N ILE A 138 -9.15 -8.77 1.06
CA ILE A 138 -9.55 -7.72 2.01
C ILE A 138 -10.24 -6.56 1.32
N GLU A 139 -11.28 -6.04 1.96
CA GLU A 139 -12.00 -4.84 1.50
C GLU A 139 -11.23 -3.59 1.93
N ILE A 140 -10.98 -2.69 0.98
CA ILE A 140 -10.30 -1.42 1.19
C ILE A 140 -11.17 -0.30 0.61
N GLN A 141 -11.18 0.85 1.26
CA GLN A 141 -12.02 1.98 0.87
C GLN A 141 -11.18 3.08 0.23
N ILE A 142 -11.81 3.87 -0.63
CA ILE A 142 -11.20 5.09 -1.14
C ILE A 142 -10.85 6.02 0.02
N MET A 143 -9.70 6.68 -0.08
CA MET A 143 -9.23 7.59 0.95
C MET A 143 -10.14 8.82 1.06
N PRO A 144 -10.62 9.20 2.25
CA PRO A 144 -11.44 10.39 2.45
C PRO A 144 -10.71 11.65 2.01
N GLU A 145 -11.42 12.60 1.41
CA GLU A 145 -10.83 13.79 0.78
C GLU A 145 -9.89 14.58 1.72
N GLN A 146 -10.28 14.73 2.98
CA GLN A 146 -9.46 15.44 3.97
C GLN A 146 -8.12 14.73 4.20
N LEU A 147 -8.15 13.41 4.33
CA LEU A 147 -6.95 12.59 4.57
C LEU A 147 -6.10 12.51 3.29
N LEU A 148 -6.74 12.39 2.14
CA LEU A 148 -6.09 12.43 0.83
C LEU A 148 -5.31 13.74 0.64
N ARG A 149 -5.92 14.88 0.96
CA ARG A 149 -5.28 16.20 0.86
C ARG A 149 -4.06 16.28 1.77
N GLN A 150 -4.15 15.75 2.98
CA GLN A 150 -3.02 15.71 3.91
C GLN A 150 -1.90 14.81 3.38
N ASP A 151 -2.21 13.62 2.84
CA ASP A 151 -1.23 12.69 2.27
C ASP A 151 -0.53 13.29 1.04
N ILE A 152 -1.27 13.90 0.13
CA ILE A 152 -0.70 14.59 -1.05
C ILE A 152 0.21 15.74 -0.61
N THR A 153 -0.23 16.53 0.38
CA THR A 153 0.57 17.64 0.93
C THR A 153 1.86 17.12 1.54
N TYR A 154 1.78 16.06 2.34
CA TYR A 154 2.93 15.38 2.93
C TYR A 154 3.92 14.91 1.86
N LYS A 155 3.44 14.16 0.85
CA LYS A 155 4.26 13.66 -0.27
C LYS A 155 4.96 14.80 -1.01
N TYR A 156 4.22 15.86 -1.34
CA TYR A 156 4.77 17.04 -2.01
C TYR A 156 5.87 17.71 -1.20
N LEU A 157 5.65 17.94 0.09
CA LEU A 157 6.63 18.58 0.96
C LEU A 157 7.88 17.71 1.13
N SER A 158 7.70 16.40 1.31
CA SER A 158 8.80 15.43 1.44
C SER A 158 9.66 15.38 0.17
N LEU A 159 9.02 15.32 -1.01
CA LEU A 159 9.71 15.36 -2.30
C LEU A 159 10.45 16.69 -2.50
N LYS A 160 9.84 17.82 -2.16
CA LYS A 160 10.47 19.13 -2.24
C LYS A 160 11.71 19.21 -1.34
N GLN A 161 11.63 18.71 -0.11
CA GLN A 161 12.76 18.70 0.81
C GLN A 161 13.89 17.81 0.29
N SER A 162 13.56 16.60 -0.19
CA SER A 162 14.53 15.68 -0.79
C SER A 162 15.24 16.31 -2.00
N ASN A 163 14.49 16.96 -2.90
CA ASN A 163 15.08 17.67 -4.05
C ASN A 163 16.04 18.79 -3.64
N ILE A 164 15.71 19.57 -2.61
CA ILE A 164 16.61 20.62 -2.10
C ILE A 164 17.90 20.00 -1.55
N GLN A 165 17.81 18.89 -0.83
CA GLN A 165 18.98 18.20 -0.28
C GLN A 165 19.87 17.61 -1.38
N LEU A 166 19.28 16.91 -2.35
CA LEU A 166 20.01 16.35 -3.50
C LEU A 166 20.67 17.45 -4.34
N SER A 167 19.96 18.56 -4.59
CA SER A 167 20.53 19.70 -5.33
C SER A 167 21.75 20.31 -4.63
N LYS A 168 21.73 20.38 -3.29
CA LYS A 168 22.88 20.82 -2.50
C LYS A 168 24.06 19.84 -2.63
N GLN A 169 23.80 18.54 -2.50
CA GLN A 169 24.84 17.51 -2.63
C GLN A 169 25.51 17.55 -4.01
N VAL A 170 24.73 17.67 -5.08
CA VAL A 170 25.27 17.78 -6.45
C VAL A 170 26.17 18.99 -6.59
N HIS A 171 25.73 20.15 -6.09
CA HIS A 171 26.50 21.38 -6.16
C HIS A 171 27.79 21.32 -5.32
N ASP A 172 27.76 20.69 -4.15
CA ASP A 172 28.95 20.50 -3.31
C ASP A 172 29.96 19.56 -3.99
N LEU A 173 29.51 18.47 -4.63
CA LEU A 173 30.37 17.57 -5.41
C LEU A 173 31.01 18.26 -6.62
N GLN A 174 30.26 19.13 -7.31
CA GLN A 174 30.79 19.93 -8.43
C GLN A 174 31.91 20.89 -7.99
N ARG A 175 31.85 21.40 -6.76
CA ARG A 175 32.89 22.27 -6.18
C ARG A 175 34.15 21.52 -5.77
N VAL A 176 34.03 20.27 -5.33
CA VAL A 176 35.17 19.43 -4.94
C VAL A 176 35.89 18.81 -6.16
N SER A 177 35.22 18.74 -7.31
CA SER A 177 35.78 18.20 -8.55
C SER A 177 36.49 19.25 -9.43
N GLN A 178 36.60 20.50 -8.95
CA GLN A 178 37.32 21.61 -9.58
C GLN A 178 38.59 21.92 -8.81
#